data_AF-V9G9W4-F1
#
_entry.id   AF-V9G9W4-F1
#
_cell.length_a   1.000
_cell.length_b   1.000
_cell.length_c   1.000
_cell.angle_alpha   90.00
_cell.angle_beta   90.00
_cell.angle_gamma   90.00
#
_symmetry.space_group_name_H-M   'P 1'
#
loop_
_entity.id
_entity.type
_entity.pdbx_description
1 polymer ?
#
loop_
_entity_poly.entity_id
_entity_poly.type
_entity_poly.pdbx_seq_one_letter_code
_entity_poly.pdbx_strand_id
1 'polypeptide(L)'
;MNSNKRSTVVDAIRGLSLLGILMANLLIFQYGMFGKDEMHYFQPTTLDRISHDMLKVFVEGSFMPIFTFLFGYSMIKMRESLLAKGLKYGRSFSRRSMLLIALGLLHSIFLWDGDILLFYGAIGFFLLLFVKRNAKTVIIWGLIFLLLTSAFGFGSMDLRLRRQLAWRAT
;
A
#
# COMPACT_ATOMS: atom_id res chain seq x y z
N MET A 1 5.37 -24.72 28.42
CA MET A 1 3.98 -24.23 28.26
C MET A 1 3.83 -23.68 26.83
N ASN A 2 3.48 -24.55 25.88
CA ASN A 2 3.33 -24.22 24.46
C ASN A 2 1.97 -23.55 24.24
N SER A 3 1.94 -22.22 24.13
CA SER A 3 0.76 -21.52 23.65
C SER A 3 0.98 -21.18 22.19
N ASN A 4 0.33 -21.96 21.33
CA ASN A 4 0.03 -21.65 19.93
C ASN A 4 -0.90 -20.42 19.87
N LYS A 5 -0.48 -19.31 20.51
CA LYS A 5 -1.23 -18.07 20.59
C LYS A 5 -1.14 -17.42 19.22
N ARG A 6 -2.19 -17.61 18.41
CA ARG A 6 -2.54 -16.62 17.39
C ARG A 6 -2.40 -15.26 18.05
N SER A 7 -1.60 -14.38 17.43
CA SER A 7 -1.45 -13.02 17.94
C SER A 7 -2.74 -12.29 17.61
N THR A 8 -3.72 -12.39 18.51
CA THR A 8 -5.01 -11.71 18.40
C THR A 8 -4.81 -10.22 18.18
N VAL A 9 -3.74 -9.65 18.76
CA VAL A 9 -3.32 -8.25 18.55
C VAL A 9 -3.03 -7.96 17.08
N VAL A 10 -2.28 -8.82 16.38
CA VAL A 10 -1.96 -8.61 14.95
C VAL A 10 -3.21 -8.73 14.09
N ASP A 11 -4.09 -9.67 14.39
CA ASP A 11 -5.35 -9.84 13.64
C ASP A 11 -6.31 -8.65 13.90
N ALA A 12 -6.35 -8.11 15.12
CA ALA A 12 -7.14 -6.93 15.48
C ALA A 12 -6.63 -5.67 14.78
N ILE A 13 -5.31 -5.43 14.79
CA ILE A 13 -4.70 -4.31 14.08
C ILE A 13 -4.96 -4.45 12.57
N ARG A 14 -4.92 -5.66 12.00
CA ARG A 14 -5.25 -5.87 10.58
C ARG A 14 -6.69 -5.45 10.27
N GLY A 15 -7.65 -5.84 11.11
CA GLY A 15 -9.05 -5.46 10.97
C GLY A 15 -9.24 -3.94 11.07
N LEU A 16 -8.58 -3.30 12.04
CA LEU A 16 -8.59 -1.85 12.21
C LEU A 16 -8.00 -1.13 10.99
N SER A 17 -6.89 -1.64 10.45
CA SER A 17 -6.30 -1.08 9.22
C SER A 17 -7.21 -1.20 8.01
N LEU A 18 -7.95 -2.31 7.90
CA LEU A 18 -8.91 -2.51 6.82
C LEU A 18 -10.08 -1.51 6.91
N LEU A 19 -10.56 -1.23 8.13
CA LEU A 19 -11.58 -0.19 8.36
C LEU A 19 -11.07 1.21 7.97
N GLY A 20 -9.80 1.52 8.28
CA GLY A 20 -9.17 2.76 7.85
C GLY A 20 -9.13 2.89 6.32
N ILE A 21 -8.68 1.84 5.63
CA ILE A 21 -8.64 1.80 4.15
C ILE A 21 -10.05 1.95 3.55
N LEU A 22 -11.06 1.29 4.14
CA LEU A 22 -12.45 1.43 3.72
C LEU A 22 -12.92 2.89 3.82
N MET A 23 -12.57 3.58 4.91
CA MET A 23 -12.90 5.00 5.11
C MET A 23 -12.24 5.90 4.07
N ALA A 24 -10.96 5.65 3.72
CA ALA A 24 -10.29 6.37 2.63
C ALA A 24 -10.99 6.16 1.29
N ASN A 25 -11.39 4.92 0.98
CA ASN A 25 -12.10 4.62 -0.25
C ASN A 25 -13.47 5.29 -0.31
N LEU A 26 -14.19 5.40 0.81
CA LEU A 26 -15.47 6.09 0.85
C LEU A 26 -15.36 7.56 0.43
N LEU A 27 -14.31 8.27 0.85
CA LEU A 27 -14.08 9.65 0.38
C LEU A 27 -13.75 9.73 -1.11
N ILE A 28 -13.04 8.72 -1.63
CA ILE A 28 -12.72 8.64 -3.06
C ILE A 28 -14.00 8.42 -3.87
N PHE A 29 -14.97 7.63 -3.37
CA PHE A 29 -16.30 7.51 -3.97
C PHE A 29 -17.11 8.81 -3.89
N GLN A 30 -16.94 9.61 -2.84
CA GLN A 30 -17.65 10.87 -2.65
C GLN A 30 -17.13 12.00 -3.55
N TYR A 31 -15.81 12.12 -3.74
CA TYR A 31 -15.19 13.21 -4.50
C TYR A 31 -14.65 12.80 -5.88
N GLY A 32 -14.72 11.53 -6.24
CA GLY A 32 -14.16 11.01 -7.51
C GLY A 32 -12.63 10.89 -7.46
N MET A 33 -12.08 10.02 -8.31
CA MET A 33 -10.62 9.78 -8.41
C MET A 33 -9.82 11.05 -8.80
N PHE A 34 -10.47 11.97 -9.52
CA PHE A 34 -9.88 13.22 -10.03
C PHE A 34 -10.33 14.49 -9.26
N GLY A 35 -11.40 14.44 -8.45
CA GLY A 35 -11.78 15.58 -7.58
C GLY A 35 -10.84 15.79 -6.39
N LYS A 36 -9.91 14.84 -6.16
CA LYS A 36 -8.82 14.93 -5.19
C LYS A 36 -7.75 15.98 -5.57
N ASP A 37 -7.55 16.24 -6.86
CA ASP A 37 -6.59 17.23 -7.38
C ASP A 37 -7.29 18.49 -7.94
N GLU A 38 -8.57 18.42 -8.28
CA GLU A 38 -9.38 19.54 -8.81
C GLU A 38 -10.35 20.15 -7.79
N MET A 39 -9.99 20.15 -6.51
CA MET A 39 -10.80 20.80 -5.46
C MET A 39 -10.93 22.32 -5.64
N HIS A 40 -10.17 22.92 -6.56
CA HIS A 40 -10.25 24.34 -6.88
C HIS A 40 -11.54 24.73 -7.63
N TYR A 41 -12.18 23.79 -8.34
CA TYR A 41 -13.38 24.06 -9.14
C TYR A 41 -14.69 24.08 -8.33
N PHE A 42 -14.71 23.56 -7.09
CA PHE A 42 -15.94 23.34 -6.32
C PHE A 42 -16.21 24.32 -5.17
N GLN A 43 -15.43 25.39 -5.01
CA GLN A 43 -15.55 26.34 -3.88
C GLN A 43 -15.64 25.63 -2.50
N PRO A 44 -14.60 24.94 -2.04
CA PRO A 44 -14.66 24.21 -0.78
C PRO A 44 -14.75 25.18 0.40
N THR A 45 -15.71 24.93 1.31
CA THR A 45 -15.73 25.57 2.63
C THR A 45 -14.45 25.15 3.38
N THR A 46 -13.89 26.02 4.23
CA THR A 46 -12.62 25.77 4.95
C THR A 46 -12.65 24.45 5.75
N LEU A 47 -13.83 24.04 6.20
CA LEU A 47 -14.07 22.76 6.89
C LEU A 47 -13.87 21.53 6.00
N ASP A 48 -14.27 21.57 4.72
CA ASP A 48 -14.10 20.44 3.79
C ASP A 48 -12.63 20.20 3.47
N ARG A 49 -11.85 21.28 3.34
CA ARG A 49 -10.41 21.20 3.09
C ARG A 49 -9.65 20.60 4.28
N ILE A 50 -9.98 21.04 5.50
CA ILE A 50 -9.39 20.49 6.74
C ILE A 50 -9.76 19.01 6.90
N SER A 51 -11.01 18.65 6.63
CA SER A 51 -11.47 17.25 6.70
C SER A 51 -10.74 16.37 5.68
N HIS A 52 -10.54 16.87 4.46
CA HIS A 52 -9.79 16.18 3.42
C HIS A 52 -8.31 16.00 3.77
N ASP A 53 -7.65 17.06 4.25
CA ASP A 53 -6.24 17.01 4.63
C ASP A 53 -6.01 16.11 5.86
N MET A 54 -6.90 16.18 6.86
CA MET A 54 -6.86 15.24 7.97
C MET A 54 -7.04 13.80 7.48
N LEU A 55 -7.94 13.52 6.55
CA LEU A 55 -8.09 12.16 6.04
C LEU A 55 -6.88 11.70 5.22
N LYS A 56 -6.30 12.55 4.39
CA LYS A 56 -5.05 12.25 3.67
C LYS A 56 -3.94 11.90 4.65
N VAL A 57 -3.71 12.72 5.66
CA VAL A 57 -2.61 12.53 6.62
C VAL A 57 -2.86 11.33 7.53
N PHE A 58 -4.06 11.21 8.11
CA PHE A 58 -4.35 10.13 9.04
C PHE A 58 -4.56 8.80 8.32
N VAL A 59 -5.32 8.75 7.23
CA VAL A 59 -5.68 7.50 6.56
C VAL A 59 -4.61 7.04 5.58
N GLU A 60 -4.23 7.90 4.63
CA GLU A 60 -3.18 7.59 3.66
C GLU A 60 -1.81 7.53 4.34
N GLY A 61 -1.54 8.45 5.27
CA GLY A 61 -0.25 8.53 5.97
C GLY A 61 -0.04 7.51 7.09
N SER A 62 -1.09 6.92 7.68
CA SER A 62 -0.92 5.97 8.81
C SER A 62 -1.49 4.57 8.53
N PHE A 63 -2.75 4.45 8.13
CA PHE A 63 -3.39 3.13 8.03
C PHE A 63 -2.86 2.29 6.86
N MET A 64 -2.53 2.92 5.73
CA MET A 64 -1.97 2.21 4.57
C MET A 64 -0.55 1.67 4.84
N PRO A 65 0.39 2.42 5.44
CA PRO A 65 1.67 1.87 5.89
C PRO A 65 1.52 0.75 6.94
N ILE A 66 0.64 0.92 7.94
CA ILE A 66 0.40 -0.11 8.95
C ILE A 66 -0.12 -1.39 8.31
N PHE A 67 -1.09 -1.29 7.39
CA PHE A 67 -1.59 -2.43 6.63
C PHE A 67 -0.49 -3.10 5.83
N THR A 68 0.32 -2.32 5.11
CA THR A 68 1.45 -2.82 4.30
C THR A 68 2.46 -3.60 5.16
N PHE A 69 2.82 -3.05 6.33
CA PHE A 69 3.73 -3.69 7.27
C PHE A 69 3.13 -5.01 7.79
N LEU A 70 1.87 -4.99 8.21
CA LEU A 70 1.17 -6.19 8.67
C LEU A 70 1.03 -7.24 7.58
N PHE A 71 0.79 -6.84 6.33
CA PHE A 71 0.74 -7.74 5.18
C PHE A 71 2.09 -8.46 5.01
N GLY A 72 3.20 -7.73 5.03
CA GLY A 72 4.56 -8.28 5.05
C GLY A 72 4.80 -9.26 6.19
N TYR A 73 4.45 -8.87 7.43
CA TYR A 73 4.58 -9.72 8.61
C TYR A 73 3.78 -11.02 8.49
N SER A 74 2.55 -10.93 7.97
CA SER A 74 1.65 -12.08 7.76
C SER A 74 2.26 -13.12 6.83
N MET A 75 2.96 -12.66 5.80
CA MET A 75 3.65 -13.50 4.84
C MET A 75 4.81 -14.27 5.47
N ILE A 76 5.62 -13.61 6.31
CA ILE A 76 6.73 -14.25 7.03
C ILE A 76 6.19 -15.28 8.03
N LYS A 77 5.17 -14.90 8.81
CA LYS A 77 4.52 -15.81 9.77
C LYS A 77 3.91 -17.03 9.09
N MET A 78 3.31 -16.84 7.90
CA MET A 78 2.79 -17.95 7.10
C MET A 78 3.91 -18.89 6.64
N ARG A 79 5.06 -18.34 6.22
CA ARG A 79 6.24 -19.14 5.86
C ARG A 79 6.72 -19.97 7.04
N GLU A 80 6.89 -19.38 8.21
CA GLU A 80 7.30 -20.08 9.44
C GLU A 80 6.32 -21.21 9.80
N SER A 81 5.01 -20.93 9.75
CA SER A 81 3.99 -21.94 10.02
C SER A 81 4.00 -23.09 9.02
N LEU A 82 4.32 -22.84 7.74
CA LEU A 82 4.38 -23.88 6.71
C LEU A 82 5.67 -24.71 6.81
N LEU A 83 6.80 -24.06 7.14
CA LEU A 83 8.07 -24.75 7.42
C LEU A 83 7.95 -25.66 8.65
N ALA A 84 7.31 -25.19 9.72
CA ALA A 84 7.06 -26.00 10.91
C ALA A 84 6.18 -27.24 10.64
N LYS A 85 5.38 -27.20 9.57
CA LYS A 85 4.52 -28.32 9.13
C LYS A 85 5.17 -29.16 8.02
N GLY A 86 6.40 -28.88 7.61
CA GLY A 86 7.08 -29.57 6.50
C GLY A 86 6.43 -29.34 5.13
N LEU A 87 5.56 -28.33 4.99
CA LEU A 87 4.80 -28.07 3.77
C LEU A 87 5.52 -27.08 2.85
N LYS A 88 5.35 -27.27 1.53
CA LYS A 88 5.89 -26.36 0.52
C LYS A 88 5.16 -25.02 0.53
N TYR A 89 5.83 -23.97 1.01
CA TYR A 89 5.28 -22.62 1.13
C TYR A 89 4.91 -21.96 -0.21
N GLY A 90 5.67 -22.24 -1.28
CA GLY A 90 5.50 -21.58 -2.58
C GLY A 90 4.10 -21.74 -3.18
N ARG A 91 3.49 -22.92 -3.05
CA ARG A 91 2.16 -23.20 -3.64
C ARG A 91 1.04 -22.46 -2.91
N SER A 92 1.09 -22.41 -1.59
CA SER A 92 0.08 -21.72 -0.77
C SER A 92 0.16 -20.20 -0.97
N PHE A 93 1.38 -19.68 -1.05
CA PHE A 93 1.63 -18.26 -1.25
C PHE A 93 1.22 -17.79 -2.66
N SER A 94 1.60 -18.53 -3.70
CA SER A 94 1.23 -18.24 -5.09
C SER A 94 -0.29 -18.23 -5.28
N ARG A 95 -1.00 -19.25 -4.77
CA ARG A 95 -2.47 -19.31 -4.86
C ARG A 95 -3.13 -18.09 -4.21
N ARG A 96 -2.61 -17.65 -3.05
CA ARG A 96 -3.18 -16.51 -2.33
C ARG A 96 -2.91 -15.18 -3.05
N SER A 97 -1.68 -14.95 -3.53
CA SER A 97 -1.37 -13.75 -4.31
C SER A 97 -2.17 -13.71 -5.62
N MET A 98 -2.33 -14.87 -6.28
CA MET A 98 -3.10 -14.96 -7.52
C MET A 98 -4.59 -14.72 -7.30
N LEU A 99 -5.15 -15.17 -6.17
CA LEU A 99 -6.52 -14.83 -5.76
C LEU A 99 -6.68 -13.32 -5.49
N LEU A 100 -5.71 -12.69 -4.81
CA LEU A 100 -5.72 -11.24 -4.59
C LEU A 100 -5.65 -10.46 -5.90
N ILE A 101 -4.79 -10.87 -6.83
CA ILE A 101 -4.69 -10.26 -8.16
C ILE A 101 -5.98 -10.46 -8.94
N ALA A 102 -6.55 -11.67 -8.94
CA ALA A 102 -7.80 -11.95 -9.67
C ALA A 102 -8.98 -11.14 -9.11
N LEU A 103 -9.09 -11.05 -7.77
CA LEU A 103 -10.09 -10.21 -7.12
C LEU A 103 -9.86 -8.73 -7.41
N GLY A 104 -8.62 -8.27 -7.38
CA GLY A 104 -8.28 -6.88 -7.69
C GLY A 104 -8.53 -6.54 -9.16
N LEU A 105 -8.27 -7.46 -10.10
CA LEU A 105 -8.59 -7.29 -11.52
C LEU A 105 -10.10 -7.22 -11.73
N LEU A 106 -10.85 -8.13 -11.12
CA LEU A 106 -12.31 -8.10 -11.17
C LEU A 106 -12.85 -6.79 -10.60
N HIS A 107 -12.30 -6.33 -9.47
CA HIS A 107 -12.69 -5.07 -8.86
C HIS A 107 -12.33 -3.85 -9.74
N SER A 108 -11.14 -3.84 -10.33
CA SER A 108 -10.69 -2.76 -11.22
C SER A 108 -11.58 -2.62 -12.45
N ILE A 109 -11.99 -3.76 -13.03
CA ILE A 109 -12.81 -3.79 -14.24
C ILE A 109 -14.28 -3.47 -13.94
N PHE A 110 -14.81 -3.95 -12.81
CA PHE A 110 -16.26 -3.93 -12.54
C PHE A 110 -16.72 -2.80 -11.60
N LEU A 111 -15.83 -2.29 -10.74
CA LEU A 111 -16.19 -1.39 -9.65
C LEU A 111 -15.44 -0.06 -9.70
N TRP A 112 -14.10 -0.07 -9.80
CA TRP A 112 -13.29 1.15 -9.64
C TRP A 112 -11.81 0.99 -10.03
N ASP A 113 -11.22 1.95 -10.76
CA ASP A 113 -9.84 1.90 -11.30
C ASP A 113 -8.70 2.21 -10.29
N GLY A 114 -8.92 1.92 -9.01
CA GLY A 114 -8.08 2.32 -7.88
C GLY A 114 -7.96 1.22 -6.83
N ASP A 115 -7.89 -0.02 -7.29
CA ASP A 115 -7.97 -1.19 -6.42
C ASP A 115 -6.65 -1.48 -5.70
N ILE A 116 -6.70 -1.39 -4.37
CA ILE A 116 -5.56 -1.64 -3.50
C ILE A 116 -5.19 -3.14 -3.44
N LEU A 117 -6.15 -4.06 -3.68
CA LEU A 117 -5.91 -5.51 -3.67
C LEU A 117 -5.01 -5.94 -4.82
N LEU A 118 -5.17 -5.35 -6.02
CA LEU A 118 -4.31 -5.63 -7.17
C LEU A 118 -2.87 -5.26 -6.87
N PHE A 119 -2.65 -4.06 -6.29
CA PHE A 119 -1.33 -3.59 -5.88
C PHE A 119 -0.69 -4.52 -4.83
N TYR A 120 -1.42 -4.87 -3.77
CA TYR A 120 -0.91 -5.80 -2.75
C TYR A 120 -0.74 -7.23 -3.27
N GLY A 121 -1.58 -7.68 -4.19
CA GLY A 121 -1.47 -8.97 -4.86
C GLY A 121 -0.20 -9.04 -5.70
N ALA A 122 0.08 -8.00 -6.48
CA ALA A 122 1.31 -7.85 -7.26
C ALA A 122 2.55 -7.78 -6.35
N ILE A 123 2.51 -6.98 -5.28
CA ILE A 123 3.58 -6.92 -4.27
C ILE A 123 3.78 -8.28 -3.61
N GLY A 124 2.71 -8.96 -3.21
CA GLY A 124 2.79 -10.30 -2.61
C GLY A 124 3.38 -11.32 -3.58
N PHE A 125 3.06 -11.23 -4.87
CA PHE A 125 3.67 -12.06 -5.90
C PHE A 125 5.15 -11.73 -6.09
N PHE A 126 5.51 -10.43 -6.10
CA PHE A 126 6.89 -9.98 -6.18
C PHE A 126 7.71 -10.43 -4.96
N LEU A 127 7.17 -10.33 -3.75
CA LEU A 127 7.82 -10.81 -2.53
C LEU A 127 8.08 -12.31 -2.55
N LEU A 128 7.26 -13.11 -3.26
CA LEU A 128 7.48 -14.55 -3.40
C LEU A 128 8.86 -14.85 -4.04
N LEU A 129 9.35 -13.99 -4.94
CA LEU A 129 10.68 -14.10 -5.54
C LEU A 129 11.80 -13.89 -4.50
N PHE A 130 11.55 -13.08 -3.48
CA PHE A 130 12.51 -12.76 -2.41
C PHE A 130 12.39 -13.68 -1.18
N VAL A 131 11.28 -14.42 -1.02
CA VAL A 131 11.05 -15.32 0.13
C VAL A 131 12.12 -16.42 0.27
N LYS A 132 12.74 -16.84 -0.85
CA LYS A 132 13.85 -17.82 -0.88
C LYS A 132 15.24 -17.19 -0.72
N ARG A 133 15.37 -15.87 -0.80
CA ARG A 133 16.66 -15.20 -0.81
C ARG A 133 17.11 -14.81 0.60
N ASN A 134 18.42 -14.75 0.77
CA ASN A 134 19.06 -14.37 2.03
C ASN A 134 18.64 -12.97 2.46
N ALA A 135 18.53 -12.73 3.77
CA ALA A 135 18.14 -11.43 4.34
C ALA A 135 19.00 -10.27 3.80
N LYS A 136 20.29 -10.53 3.55
CA LYS A 136 21.21 -9.56 2.93
C LYS A 136 20.74 -9.09 1.55
N THR A 137 20.24 -10.01 0.71
CA THR A 137 19.72 -9.66 -0.62
C THR A 137 18.47 -8.80 -0.50
N VAL A 138 17.56 -9.11 0.42
CA VAL A 138 16.34 -8.31 0.64
C VAL A 138 16.68 -6.89 1.09
N ILE A 139 17.65 -6.73 1.99
CA ILE A 139 18.11 -5.42 2.45
C ILE A 139 18.75 -4.61 1.31
N ILE A 140 19.60 -5.23 0.49
CA ILE A 140 20.24 -4.57 -0.65
C ILE A 140 19.18 -4.08 -1.65
N TRP A 141 18.22 -4.94 -2.00
CA TRP A 141 17.13 -4.55 -2.89
C TRP A 141 16.24 -3.45 -2.29
N GLY A 142 15.95 -3.53 -0.98
CA GLY A 142 15.23 -2.47 -0.26
C GLY A 142 15.98 -1.13 -0.31
N LEU A 143 17.30 -1.15 -0.12
CA LEU A 143 18.14 0.05 -0.21
C LEU A 143 18.19 0.61 -1.63
N ILE A 144 18.29 -0.26 -2.64
CA ILE A 144 18.23 0.15 -4.05
C ILE A 144 16.90 0.82 -4.36
N PHE A 145 15.77 0.24 -3.96
CA PHE A 145 14.46 0.84 -4.17
C PHE A 145 14.33 2.18 -3.44
N LEU A 146 14.82 2.28 -2.20
CA LEU A 146 14.79 3.53 -1.43
C LEU A 146 15.61 4.63 -2.12
N LEU A 147 16.82 4.30 -2.58
CA LEU A 147 17.69 5.22 -3.32
C LEU A 147 17.08 5.62 -4.66
N LEU A 148 16.47 4.67 -5.39
CA LEU A 148 15.80 4.93 -6.65
C LEU A 148 14.61 5.89 -6.45
N THR A 149 13.74 5.63 -5.48
CA THR A 149 12.61 6.50 -5.15
C THR A 149 13.08 7.89 -4.71
N SER A 150 14.13 7.96 -3.89
CA SER A 150 14.74 9.23 -3.48
C SER A 150 15.28 10.01 -4.68
N ALA A 151 16.03 9.36 -5.57
CA ALA A 151 16.62 10.00 -6.75
C ALA A 151 15.55 10.51 -7.72
N PHE A 152 14.50 9.73 -7.98
CA PHE A 152 13.36 10.18 -8.77
C PHE A 152 12.62 11.35 -8.11
N GLY A 153 12.47 11.33 -6.79
CA GLY A 153 11.88 12.42 -6.02
C GLY A 153 12.64 13.73 -6.19
N PHE A 154 13.95 13.72 -5.96
CA PHE A 154 14.80 14.91 -6.12
C PHE A 154 14.82 15.44 -7.57
N GLY A 155 14.88 14.56 -8.57
CA GLY A 155 14.83 14.96 -9.99
C GLY A 155 13.53 15.66 -10.36
N SER A 156 12.40 15.18 -9.85
CA SER A 156 11.08 15.79 -10.10
C SER A 156 10.92 17.18 -9.43
N MET A 157 11.58 17.39 -8.30
CA MET A 157 11.57 18.66 -7.55
C MET A 157 12.33 19.76 -8.32
N ASP A 158 13.50 19.44 -8.88
CA ASP A 158 14.33 20.38 -9.65
C ASP A 158 13.64 20.84 -10.95
N LEU A 159 12.96 19.92 -11.64
CA LEU A 159 12.19 20.20 -12.85
C LEU A 159 10.99 21.14 -12.61
N ARG A 160 10.36 21.08 -11.42
CA ARG A 160 9.27 22.00 -11.04
C ARG A 160 9.79 23.39 -10.70
N LEU A 161 10.91 23.48 -9.99
CA LEU A 161 11.59 24.74 -9.65
C LEU A 161 12.03 25.51 -10.90
N ARG A 162 12.65 24.83 -11.88
CA ARG A 162 13.03 25.45 -13.16
C ARG A 162 11.84 25.97 -13.95
N ARG A 163 10.72 25.25 -13.94
CA ARG A 163 9.49 25.64 -14.64
C ARG A 163 8.84 26.87 -13.99
N GLN A 164 8.81 26.95 -12.65
CA GLN A 164 8.29 28.12 -11.93
C GLN A 164 9.14 29.38 -12.09
N LEU A 165 10.46 29.24 -12.17
CA LEU A 165 11.37 30.37 -12.42
C LEU A 165 11.24 30.90 -13.85
N ALA A 166 11.01 30.03 -14.83
CA ALA A 166 10.79 30.42 -16.23
C ALA A 166 9.50 31.27 -16.40
N TRP A 167 8.42 30.93 -15.70
CA TRP A 167 7.17 31.71 -15.71
C TRP A 167 7.26 33.06 -14.99
N ARG A 168 8.25 33.26 -14.12
CA ARG A 168 8.48 34.52 -13.41
C ARG A 168 9.41 35.49 -14.17
N ALA A 169 10.02 35.04 -15.26
CA ALA A 169 10.99 35.80 -16.04
C ALA A 169 10.44 36.31 -17.40
N THR A 170 9.17 36.01 -17.70
CA THR A 170 8.37 36.55 -18.82
C THR A 170 7.20 37.34 -18.26
#